data_AF-C9MYS7-F1
#
_entry.id   AF-C9MYS7-F1
#
_cell.length_a   1.000
_cell.length_b   1.000
_cell.length_c   1.000
_cell.angle_alpha   90.00
_cell.angle_beta   90.00
_cell.angle_gamma   90.00
#
_symmetry.space_group_name_H-M   'P 1'
#
loop_
_entity.id
_entity.type
_entity.pdbx_description
1 polymer ?
#
loop_
_entity_poly.entity_id
_entity_poly.type
_entity_poly.pdbx_seq_one_letter_code
_entity_poly.pdbx_strand_id
1 'polypeptide(L)' 'MKKLILIVILAMSTVSCELFSPKEWAAYNKRRAERGVRCYKENGYYQCWDRYGNRTY' A
#
# COMPACT_ATOMS: atom_id res chain seq x y z
N MET A 1 15.97 -33.75 5.49
CA MET A 1 15.12 -32.92 6.38
C MET A 1 15.44 -31.42 6.30
N LYS A 2 16.72 -30.99 6.32
CA LYS A 2 17.15 -29.58 6.14
C LYS A 2 16.49 -28.81 4.98
N LYS A 3 16.31 -29.46 3.82
CA LYS A 3 15.74 -28.82 2.62
C LYS A 3 14.27 -28.42 2.79
N LEU A 4 13.48 -29.19 3.54
CA LEU A 4 12.07 -28.89 3.79
C LEU A 4 11.89 -27.65 4.67
N ILE A 5 12.73 -27.49 5.69
CA ILE A 5 12.70 -26.33 6.60
C ILE A 5 12.94 -25.04 5.83
N LEU A 6 13.92 -25.04 4.91
CA LEU A 6 14.21 -23.89 4.05
C LEU A 6 13.03 -23.53 3.13
N ILE A 7 12.38 -24.52 2.53
CA ILE A 7 11.21 -24.30 1.66
C ILE A 7 10.03 -23.70 2.46
N VAL A 8 9.79 -24.20 3.68
CA VAL A 8 8.71 -23.70 4.55
C VAL A 8 8.97 -22.24 4.97
N ILE A 9 10.21 -21.89 5.34
CA ILE A 9 10.58 -20.50 5.66
C ILE A 9 10.42 -19.59 4.45
N LEU A 10 10.87 -20.03 3.27
CA LEU A 10 10.74 -19.25 2.04
C LEU A 10 9.27 -19.00 1.68
N ALA A 11 8.44 -20.05 1.78
CA ALA A 11 7.00 -19.93 1.57
C ALA A 11 6.37 -18.95 2.56
N MET A 12 6.66 -19.06 3.87
CA MET A 12 6.13 -18.13 4.87
C MET A 12 6.54 -16.68 4.61
N SER A 13 7.76 -16.44 4.11
CA SER A 13 8.21 -15.09 3.78
C SER A 13 7.45 -14.45 2.60
N THR A 14 7.04 -15.24 1.60
CA THR A 14 6.31 -14.72 0.43
C THR A 14 4.83 -14.52 0.69
N VAL A 15 4.18 -15.41 1.45
CA VAL A 15 2.77 -15.17 1.87
C VAL A 15 2.64 -13.98 2.80
N SER A 16 3.67 -13.61 3.55
CA SER A 16 3.62 -12.49 4.49
C SER A 16 3.38 -11.13 3.79
N CYS A 17 3.95 -10.91 2.60
CA CYS A 17 3.78 -9.65 1.87
C CYS A 17 2.43 -9.57 1.15
N GLU A 18 1.94 -10.67 0.57
CA GLU A 18 0.76 -10.64 -0.30
C GLU A 18 -0.55 -10.98 0.43
N LEU A 19 -0.51 -11.80 1.49
CA LEU A 19 -1.69 -12.29 2.20
C LEU A 19 -2.19 -11.33 3.30
N PHE A 20 -1.29 -10.55 3.91
CA PHE A 20 -1.63 -9.71 5.07
C PHE A 20 -2.26 -8.36 4.74
N SER A 21 -2.08 -7.83 3.53
CA SER A 21 -2.56 -6.49 3.18
C SER A 21 -3.69 -6.35 2.14
N PRO A 22 -4.39 -7.39 1.62
CA PRO A 22 -5.49 -7.15 0.68
C PRO A 22 -6.61 -6.29 1.29
N LYS A 23 -6.99 -6.59 2.55
CA LYS A 23 -8.03 -5.83 3.27
C LYS A 23 -7.58 -4.41 3.62
N GLU A 24 -6.33 -4.26 4.08
CA GLU A 24 -5.75 -2.96 4.40
C GLU A 24 -5.61 -2.06 3.17
N TRP A 25 -5.15 -2.61 2.04
CA TRP A 25 -5.07 -1.88 0.77
C TRP A 25 -6.45 -1.51 0.24
N ALA A 26 -7.43 -2.42 0.32
CA ALA A 26 -8.80 -2.11 -0.08
C ALA A 26 -9.40 -0.98 0.79
N ALA A 27 -9.21 -1.03 2.11
CA ALA A 27 -9.67 0.01 3.03
C ALA A 27 -8.92 1.34 2.83
N TYR A 28 -7.61 1.28 2.56
CA TYR A 28 -6.81 2.45 2.20
C TYR A 28 -7.31 3.09 0.89
N ASN A 29 -7.49 2.28 -0.15
CA ASN A 29 -8.00 2.74 -1.45
C ASN A 29 -9.41 3.33 -1.32
N LYS A 30 -10.28 2.69 -0.53
CA LYS A 30 -11.62 3.22 -0.22
C LYS A 30 -11.54 4.57 0.48
N ARG A 31 -10.74 4.71 1.55
CA ARG A 31 -10.54 5.98 2.27
C ARG A 31 -9.95 7.07 1.38
N ARG A 32 -9.00 6.72 0.51
CA ARG A 32 -8.42 7.64 -0.48
C ARG A 32 -9.46 8.12 -1.48
N ALA A 33 -10.30 7.22 -1.99
CA ALA A 33 -11.38 7.54 -2.91
C ALA A 33 -12.46 8.43 -2.25
N GLU A 34 -12.88 8.10 -1.02
CA GLU A 34 -13.86 8.90 -0.25
C GLU A 34 -13.38 10.32 0.04
N ARG A 35 -12.11 10.48 0.43
CA ARG A 35 -11.51 11.80 0.66
C ARG A 35 -11.32 12.60 -0.63
N GLY A 36 -11.28 11.92 -1.79
CA GLY A 36 -11.02 12.55 -3.08
C GLY A 36 -9.64 13.20 -3.19
N VAL A 37 -8.67 12.76 -2.38
CA VAL A 37 -7.33 13.35 -2.34
C VAL A 37 -6.44 12.69 -3.38
N ARG A 38 -5.89 13.48 -4.30
CA ARG A 38 -4.92 13.06 -5.30
C ARG A 38 -3.55 13.60 -4.93
N CYS A 39 -2.57 12.72 -4.78
CA CYS A 39 -1.19 13.11 -4.53
C CYS A 39 -0.34 12.78 -5.75
N TYR A 40 0.45 13.75 -6.21
CA TYR A 40 1.48 13.52 -7.21
C TYR A 40 2.85 13.90 -6.66
N LYS A 41 3.89 13.36 -7.29
CA LYS A 41 5.27 13.66 -6.96
C LYS A 41 5.81 14.63 -7.99
N GLU A 42 6.20 15.81 -7.56
CA GLU A 42 6.76 16.87 -8.41
C GLU A 42 8.07 17.36 -7.79
N ASN A 43 9.15 17.38 -8.57
CA ASN A 43 10.45 17.87 -8.14
C ASN A 43 10.97 17.28 -6.82
N GLY A 44 10.67 16.00 -6.56
CA GLY A 44 11.09 15.29 -5.34
C GLY A 44 10.15 15.45 -4.15
N TYR A 45 9.16 16.33 -4.22
CA TYR A 45 8.18 16.58 -3.16
C TYR A 45 6.84 15.92 -3.48
N TYR A 46 6.20 15.39 -2.44
CA TYR A 46 4.80 15.00 -2.52
C TYR A 46 3.92 16.21 -2.30
N GLN A 47 2.84 16.19 -3.04
CA GLN A 47 2.06 17.34 -3.38
C GLN A 47 0.66 16.74 -3.50
N CYS A 48 -0.28 17.15 -2.63
CA CYS A 48 -1.60 16.53 -2.57
C CYS A 48 -2.69 17.60 -2.73
N TRP A 49 -3.76 17.23 -3.42
CA TRP A 49 -4.93 18.07 -3.67
C TRP A 49 -6.19 17.35 -3.25
N ASP A 50 -7.11 18.08 -2.64
CA ASP A 50 -8.47 17.60 -2.41
C ASP A 50 -9.28 17.59 -3.72
N ARG A 51 -10.53 17.13 -3.61
CA ARG A 51 -11.48 17.08 -4.74
C ARG A 51 -11.89 18.46 -5.29
N TYR A 52 -11.60 19.54 -4.57
CA TYR A 52 -11.92 20.92 -4.95
C TYR A 52 -10.71 21.65 -5.55
N GLY A 53 -9.54 20.99 -5.60
CA GLY A 53 -8.30 21.59 -6.11
C GLY A 53 -7.51 22.37 -5.07
N ASN A 54 -7.85 22.27 -3.77
CA ASN A 54 -7.04 22.88 -2.72
C ASN A 54 -5.87 21.97 -2.35
N ARG A 55 -4.68 22.57 -2.16
CA ARG A 55 -3.52 21.85 -1.64
C ARG A 55 -3.79 21.39 -0.21
N THR A 56 -3.52 20.12 0.05
CA THR A 56 -3.64 19.45 1.36
C THR A 56 -2.34 18.72 1.65
N TYR A 57 -1.92 18.62 2.92
CA TYR A 57 -0.72 17.94 3.42
C TYR A 57 0.66 18.30 2.80
#